data_AF-A0AAU7RIP3-F1
#
_entry.id   AF-A0AAU7RIP3-F1
#
_cell.length_a   1.000
_cell.length_b   1.000
_cell.length_c   1.000
_cell.angle_alpha   90.00
_cell.angle_beta   90.00
_cell.angle_gamma   90.00
#
_symmetry.space_group_name_H-M   'P 1'
#
loop_
_entity.id
_entity.type
_entity.pdbx_description
1 polymer ?
#
loop_
_entity_poly.entity_id
_entity_poly.type
_entity_poly.pdbx_seq_one_letter_code
_entity_poly.pdbx_strand_id
1 'polypeptide(L)' 'MGEVTAVEPGKLITFIFAEGMLDTAITWELETTANGTVLHFEHAGFKLDTPLGRQALEGMGNGWPGLLARIDQVLVKVN' A
#
# COMPACT_ATOMS: atom_id res chain seq x y z
N MET A 1 9.82 -2.44 -11.57
CA MET A 1 9.00 -1.21 -11.49
C MET A 1 7.54 -1.65 -11.57
N GLY A 2 6.59 -0.83 -11.18
CA GLY A 2 5.17 -1.18 -11.24
C GLY A 2 4.38 -0.07 -11.90
N GLU A 3 3.29 -0.44 -12.58
CA GLU A 3 2.39 0.48 -13.27
C GLU A 3 1.37 1.11 -12.31
N VAL A 4 1.10 2.41 -12.47
CA VAL A 4 -0.02 3.09 -11.79
C VAL A 4 -1.31 2.83 -12.56
N THR A 5 -2.31 2.27 -11.91
CA THR A 5 -3.56 1.84 -12.55
C THR A 5 -4.75 2.75 -12.23
N ALA A 6 -4.69 3.50 -11.12
CA ALA A 6 -5.69 4.50 -10.79
C ALA A 6 -5.07 5.66 -10.01
N VAL A 7 -5.52 6.88 -10.29
CA VAL A 7 -5.17 8.09 -9.52
C VAL A 7 -6.38 9.00 -9.43
N GLU A 8 -6.74 9.36 -8.21
CA GLU A 8 -7.57 10.52 -7.90
C GLU A 8 -6.75 11.48 -7.03
N PRO A 9 -6.37 12.67 -7.55
CA PRO A 9 -5.52 13.59 -6.82
C PRO A 9 -6.06 13.91 -5.41
N GLY A 10 -5.22 13.69 -4.41
CA GLY A 10 -5.55 13.93 -2.99
C GLY A 10 -6.51 12.92 -2.37
N LYS A 11 -6.89 11.85 -3.09
CA LYS A 11 -7.87 10.86 -2.61
C LYS A 11 -7.40 9.43 -2.75
N LEU A 12 -6.86 9.04 -3.90
CA LEU A 12 -6.58 7.63 -4.17
C LEU A 12 -5.40 7.47 -5.11
N ILE A 13 -4.59 6.45 -4.85
CA ILE A 13 -3.67 5.89 -5.83
C ILE A 13 -3.67 4.37 -5.73
N THR A 14 -3.74 3.70 -6.88
CA THR A 14 -3.54 2.26 -7.00
C THR A 14 -2.42 1.98 -7.99
N PHE A 15 -1.54 1.03 -7.65
CA PHE A 15 -0.45 0.62 -8.52
C PHE A 15 -0.10 -0.86 -8.34
N ILE A 16 0.46 -1.45 -9.40
CA ILE A 16 0.96 -2.81 -9.40
C ILE A 16 2.26 -2.87 -8.60
N PHE A 17 2.36 -3.86 -7.72
CA PHE A 17 3.52 -4.11 -6.88
C PHE A 17 4.22 -5.39 -7.28
N ALA A 18 5.55 -5.34 -7.33
CA ALA A 18 6.42 -6.45 -7.72
C ALA A 18 5.95 -7.12 -9.03
N GLU A 19 5.73 -6.30 -10.06
CA GLU A 19 5.35 -6.74 -11.41
C GLU A 19 6.33 -7.79 -11.96
N GLY A 20 5.78 -8.85 -12.53
CA GLY A 20 6.48 -10.04 -13.02
C GLY A 20 6.84 -11.06 -11.93
N MET A 21 6.57 -10.76 -10.64
CA MET A 21 6.89 -11.63 -9.51
C MET A 21 5.66 -11.96 -8.66
N LEU A 22 5.00 -10.94 -8.11
CA LEU A 22 3.77 -11.12 -7.32
C LEU A 22 2.53 -10.66 -8.08
N ASP A 23 2.65 -9.61 -8.89
CA ASP A 23 1.54 -8.99 -9.63
C ASP A 23 0.35 -8.62 -8.73
N THR A 24 0.66 -8.12 -7.53
CA THR A 24 -0.34 -7.66 -6.57
C THR A 24 -0.65 -6.18 -6.79
N ALA A 25 -1.75 -5.69 -6.24
CA ALA A 25 -2.07 -4.27 -6.23
C ALA A 25 -1.90 -3.69 -4.81
N ILE A 26 -1.38 -2.48 -4.75
CA ILE A 26 -1.43 -1.64 -3.55
C ILE A 26 -2.35 -0.47 -3.83
N THR A 27 -3.30 -0.22 -2.93
CA THR A 27 -4.20 0.94 -2.95
C THR A 27 -3.99 1.76 -1.69
N TRP A 28 -3.80 3.06 -1.87
CA TRP A 28 -3.80 4.05 -0.80
C TRP A 28 -5.01 4.94 -1.03
N GLU A 29 -5.93 4.94 -0.07
CA GLU A 29 -7.09 5.84 -0.06
C GLU A 29 -6.99 6.80 1.11
N LEU A 30 -7.19 8.08 0.84
CA LEU A 30 -7.08 9.16 1.80
C LEU A 30 -8.48 9.71 2.11
N GLU A 31 -8.86 9.58 3.36
CA GLU A 31 -10.08 10.15 3.90
C GLU A 31 -9.73 11.41 4.70
N THR A 32 -10.29 12.56 4.29
CA THR A 32 -10.15 13.79 5.07
C THR A 32 -11.06 13.71 6.29
N THR A 33 -10.50 14.02 7.46
CA THR A 33 -11.21 14.11 8.73
C THR A 33 -11.11 15.52 9.29
N ALA A 34 -11.87 15.83 10.34
CA ALA A 34 -11.83 17.16 10.98
C ALA A 34 -10.43 17.57 11.47
N ASN A 35 -9.58 16.60 11.83
CA ASN A 35 -8.28 16.83 12.48
C ASN A 35 -7.09 16.30 11.68
N GLY A 36 -7.26 15.96 10.39
CA GLY A 36 -6.19 15.42 9.56
C GLY A 36 -6.69 14.44 8.52
N THR A 37 -5.86 13.46 8.17
CA THR A 37 -6.15 12.48 7.12
C THR A 37 -6.03 11.07 7.69
N VAL A 38 -7.00 10.21 7.39
CA VAL A 38 -6.89 8.77 7.58
C VAL A 38 -6.41 8.15 6.26
N LEU A 39 -5.32 7.40 6.32
CA LEU A 39 -4.86 6.57 5.20
C LEU A 39 -5.42 5.15 5.37
N HIS A 40 -6.30 4.76 4.46
CA HIS A 40 -6.71 3.37 4.28
C HIS A 40 -5.72 2.70 3.32
N PHE A 41 -4.95 1.74 3.83
CA PHE A 41 -3.97 0.99 3.06
C PHE A 41 -4.48 -0.42 2.76
N GLU A 42 -4.47 -0.80 1.49
CA GLU A 42 -4.75 -2.17 1.05
C GLU A 42 -3.60 -2.69 0.18
N HIS A 43 -3.23 -3.96 0.41
CA HIS A 43 -2.38 -4.72 -0.49
C HIS A 43 -3.09 -6.05 -0.79
N ALA A 44 -3.53 -6.23 -2.03
CA ALA A 44 -4.40 -7.33 -2.43
C ALA A 44 -3.90 -8.02 -3.71
N GLY A 45 -4.53 -9.16 -4.04
CA GLY A 45 -4.24 -9.93 -5.25
C GLY A 45 -3.23 -11.07 -5.08
N PHE A 46 -2.85 -11.43 -3.85
CA PHE A 46 -1.93 -12.54 -3.61
C PHE A 46 -2.48 -13.87 -4.14
N LYS A 47 -1.66 -14.60 -4.90
CA LYS A 47 -1.98 -15.94 -5.44
C LYS A 47 -1.79 -17.02 -4.36
N LEU A 48 -2.78 -17.18 -3.50
CA LEU A 48 -2.69 -18.01 -2.27
C LEU A 48 -2.65 -19.52 -2.52
N ASP A 49 -2.90 -19.97 -3.75
CA ASP A 49 -2.66 -21.34 -4.20
C ASP A 49 -1.17 -21.65 -4.34
N THR A 50 -0.31 -20.63 -4.51
CA THR A 50 1.15 -20.78 -4.57
C THR A 50 1.84 -20.64 -3.22
N PRO A 51 2.96 -21.35 -2.96
CA PRO A 51 3.77 -21.13 -1.76
C PRO A 51 4.27 -19.69 -1.65
N LEU A 52 4.69 -19.09 -2.77
CA LEU A 52 5.18 -17.72 -2.84
C LEU A 52 4.10 -16.71 -2.41
N GLY A 53 2.88 -16.84 -2.92
CA GLY A 53 1.78 -15.93 -2.57
C GLY A 53 1.39 -16.00 -1.09
N ARG A 54 1.38 -17.19 -0.49
CA ARG A 54 1.13 -17.35 0.96
C ARG A 54 2.23 -16.71 1.80
N GLN A 55 3.49 -16.99 1.46
CA GLN A 55 4.64 -16.41 2.15
C GLN A 55 4.67 -14.88 2.00
N ALA A 56 4.33 -14.37 0.81
CA ALA A 56 4.26 -12.94 0.56
C ALA A 56 3.17 -12.27 1.39
N LEU A 57 1.97 -12.85 1.49
CA LEU A 57 0.89 -12.32 2.33
C LEU A 57 1.35 -12.20 3.81
N GLU A 58 1.94 -13.26 4.35
CA GLU A 58 2.45 -13.27 5.73
C GLU A 58 3.58 -12.25 5.93
N GLY A 59 4.58 -12.25 5.05
CA GLY A 59 5.71 -11.35 5.14
C GLY A 59 5.30 -9.88 5.02
N MET A 60 4.40 -9.57 4.08
CA MET A 60 3.86 -8.23 3.90
C MET A 60 3.00 -7.80 5.10
N GLY A 61 2.16 -8.69 5.64
CA GLY A 61 1.37 -8.43 6.85
C GLY A 61 2.22 -8.04 8.05
N ASN A 62 3.41 -8.64 8.19
CA ASN A 62 4.38 -8.28 9.23
C ASN A 62 5.18 -7.00 8.91
N GLY A 63 5.46 -6.74 7.63
CA GLY A 63 6.29 -5.62 7.19
C GLY A 63 5.56 -4.27 7.11
N TRP A 64 4.33 -4.25 6.59
CA TRP A 64 3.58 -3.01 6.35
C TRP A 64 3.36 -2.18 7.62
N PRO A 65 2.99 -2.74 8.78
CA PRO A 65 2.81 -1.95 9.99
C PRO A 65 4.06 -1.11 10.34
N GLY A 66 5.25 -1.67 10.19
CA GLY A 66 6.51 -0.97 10.44
C GLY A 66 6.83 0.11 9.41
N LEU A 67 6.45 -0.07 8.15
CA LEU A 67 6.58 0.95 7.11
C LEU A 67 5.57 2.10 7.33
N LEU A 68 4.31 1.77 7.58
CA LEU A 68 3.24 2.75 7.81
C LEU A 68 3.55 3.63 9.03
N ALA A 69 4.11 3.07 10.10
CA ALA A 69 4.55 3.83 11.27
C ALA A 69 5.67 4.85 10.98
N ARG A 70 6.40 4.73 9.86
CA ARG A 70 7.43 5.70 9.46
C ARG A 70 6.86 6.86 8.65
N ILE A 71 5.62 6.77 8.16
CA ILE A 71 5.00 7.85 7.38
C ILE A 71 4.93 9.13 8.20
N ASP A 72 4.58 9.05 9.49
CA ASP A 72 4.53 10.20 10.40
C ASP A 72 5.85 10.99 10.42
N GLN A 73 6.98 10.29 10.37
CA GLN A 73 8.31 10.93 10.39
C GLN A 73 8.62 11.71 9.10
N VAL A 74 7.99 11.33 7.99
CA VAL A 74 8.13 12.02 6.71
C VAL A 74 7.16 13.19 6.64
N LEU A 75 5.93 13.03 7.15
CA LEU A 75 4.93 14.09 7.18
C LEU A 75 5.37 15.30 7.99
N VAL A 76 6.09 15.10 9.10
CA VAL A 76 6.65 16.21 9.93
C VAL A 76 7.65 17.08 9.15
N LYS A 77 8.22 16.59 8.04
CA LYS A 77 9.20 17.33 7.22
C LYS A 77 8.58 18.08 6.04
N VAL A 78 7.29 17.86 5.76
CA VAL A 78 6.57 18.55 4.69
C VAL A 78 5.89 19.77 5.32
N ASN A 79 6.67 20.83 5.51
CA ASN A 79 6.20 22.19 5.83
C ASN A 79 6.64 23.13 4.72
#